data_AF-A0A1T5FEH5-F1
#
_entry.id   AF-A0A1T5FEH5-F1
#
_cell.length_a   1.000
_cell.length_b   1.000
_cell.length_c   1.000
_cell.angle_alpha   90.00
_cell.angle_beta   90.00
_cell.angle_gamma   90.00
#
_symmetry.space_group_name_H-M   'P 1'
#
loop_
_entity.id
_entity.type
_entity.pdbx_description
1 polymer ?
#
loop_
_entity_poly.entity_id
_entity_poly.type
_entity_poly.pdbx_seq_one_letter_code
_entity_poly.pdbx_strand_id
1 'polypeptide(L)'
;MTNNCDISVAQEELVPRLILQVRSRNNTIDRMLDSKLTVDEWIKDESQKLKKNNLYKPVQCIEDFTDIAAEYVRERLGLKEAEEIGKALSLRALHTADHLGGFYSSQSFQGDLFFARLLLGVSKDVPVIPILTYGCVPLISSTYARGIITYTETCEALHIPIFPKKPTGAIATLTKGFDRGLVTRARDRALPKISRYLVKKEVKRLFNELYLREDILSLDRFPDQAFFIGKGIMDRIPQLTGGKSLIYLEAEELFAKLIIKDMDRKNSILYELLFNVSYVKRLNDLYDLEGRPLASLLFRGCDEEKRYFILSLEEDGYLRGRKNDGETVEISVKSEILKEKLLQREIIPDVYLSWFLTGFLRGFSFYGGVFQSCYLPDWHKLTLEALRSCGYYDLADSAENYDFSGYISGPIVMLYDTVEGAVNAGPFEVLAKMPEEERFLSFLKTDIRSAHEMGMFEFYNDLISSENKSEGWYESIARYSKARFSANIL
;
A
#
# COMPACT_ATOMS: atom_id res chain seq x y z
N MET A 1 -11.68 -23.50 -42.52
CA MET A 1 -11.12 -24.10 -41.30
C MET A 1 -9.61 -24.01 -41.33
N THR A 2 -9.08 -22.79 -41.37
CA THR A 2 -7.65 -22.46 -41.32
C THR A 2 -7.63 -21.08 -40.66
N ASN A 3 -7.40 -21.03 -39.35
CA ASN A 3 -7.07 -19.81 -38.57
C ASN A 3 -6.90 -20.06 -37.05
N ASN A 4 -7.09 -21.29 -36.53
CA ASN A 4 -6.88 -21.55 -35.09
C ASN A 4 -5.42 -21.88 -34.72
N CYS A 5 -4.54 -22.20 -35.68
CA CYS A 5 -3.14 -22.53 -35.38
C CYS A 5 -2.29 -21.27 -35.20
N ASP A 6 -2.46 -20.26 -36.06
CA ASP A 6 -1.64 -19.02 -36.06
C ASP A 6 -1.93 -18.08 -34.87
N ILE A 7 -3.16 -18.09 -34.34
CA ILE A 7 -3.51 -17.30 -33.14
C ILE A 7 -2.84 -17.88 -31.89
N SER A 8 -2.65 -19.21 -31.82
CA SER A 8 -2.05 -19.87 -30.65
C SER A 8 -0.56 -19.57 -30.50
N VAL A 9 0.19 -19.56 -31.61
CA VAL A 9 1.64 -19.28 -31.60
C VAL A 9 1.91 -17.80 -31.30
N ALA A 10 1.12 -16.89 -31.87
CA ALA A 10 1.25 -15.46 -31.61
C ALA A 10 0.95 -15.07 -30.15
N GLN A 11 0.09 -15.83 -29.46
CA GLN A 11 -0.26 -15.65 -28.05
C GLN A 11 0.77 -16.27 -27.10
N GLU A 12 1.41 -17.39 -27.45
CA GLU A 12 2.50 -17.98 -26.68
C GLU A 12 3.75 -17.07 -26.62
N GLU A 13 4.01 -16.28 -27.67
CA GLU A 13 5.10 -15.31 -27.70
C GLU A 13 4.75 -13.93 -27.08
N LEU A 14 3.49 -13.69 -26.70
CA LEU A 14 3.10 -12.38 -26.14
C LEU A 14 3.64 -12.18 -24.72
N VAL A 15 3.42 -13.14 -23.81
CA VAL A 15 3.78 -12.98 -22.39
C VAL A 15 5.28 -12.74 -22.17
N PRO A 16 6.22 -13.44 -22.84
CA PRO A 16 7.64 -13.10 -22.77
C PRO A 16 7.95 -11.64 -23.15
N ARG A 17 7.25 -11.08 -24.15
CA ARG A 17 7.40 -9.66 -24.52
C ARG A 17 6.84 -8.72 -23.45
N LEU A 18 5.69 -9.05 -22.86
CA LEU A 18 5.11 -8.27 -21.77
C LEU A 18 6.05 -8.22 -20.55
N ILE A 19 6.69 -9.34 -20.22
CA ILE A 19 7.70 -9.44 -19.16
C ILE A 19 8.87 -8.49 -19.45
N LEU A 20 9.41 -8.49 -20.68
CA LEU A 20 10.50 -7.58 -21.05
C LEU A 20 10.11 -6.11 -20.94
N GLN A 21 8.88 -5.75 -21.35
CA GLN A 21 8.35 -4.40 -21.19
C GLN A 21 8.32 -3.98 -19.72
N VAL A 22 7.77 -4.82 -18.84
CA VAL A 22 7.71 -4.57 -17.40
C VAL A 22 9.12 -4.45 -16.78
N ARG A 23 10.04 -5.34 -17.14
CA ARG A 23 11.45 -5.29 -16.66
C ARG A 23 12.10 -3.94 -16.95
N SER A 24 11.95 -3.44 -18.17
CA SER A 24 12.51 -2.14 -18.58
C SER A 24 11.96 -0.92 -17.81
N ARG A 25 10.85 -1.09 -17.08
CA ARG A 25 10.18 0.00 -16.36
C ARG A 25 10.46 0.01 -14.87
N ASN A 26 10.95 -1.10 -14.30
CA ASN A 26 11.16 -1.20 -12.86
C ASN A 26 12.33 -2.11 -12.48
N ASN A 27 13.37 -1.51 -11.90
CA ASN A 27 14.59 -2.21 -11.47
C ASN A 27 14.37 -3.22 -10.34
N THR A 28 13.32 -3.08 -9.52
CA THR A 28 12.98 -4.11 -8.53
C THR A 28 12.48 -5.36 -9.23
N ILE A 29 11.55 -5.24 -10.18
CA ILE A 29 11.05 -6.40 -10.95
C ILE A 29 12.17 -7.04 -11.75
N ASP A 30 13.01 -6.24 -12.40
CA ASP A 30 14.16 -6.73 -13.17
C ASP A 30 15.06 -7.62 -12.31
N ARG A 31 15.45 -7.15 -11.12
CA ARG A 31 16.24 -7.95 -10.16
C ARG A 31 15.50 -9.19 -9.67
N MET A 32 14.21 -9.08 -9.36
CA MET A 32 13.44 -10.19 -8.81
C MET A 32 13.23 -11.30 -9.84
N LEU A 33 13.03 -10.97 -11.11
CA LEU A 33 12.92 -11.97 -12.18
C LEU A 33 14.22 -12.74 -12.45
N ASP A 34 15.36 -12.26 -11.95
CA ASP A 34 16.65 -12.97 -11.99
C ASP A 34 16.96 -13.73 -10.69
N SER A 35 16.12 -13.56 -9.66
CA SER A 35 16.27 -14.26 -8.38
C SER A 35 16.02 -15.76 -8.52
N LYS A 36 16.79 -16.54 -7.76
CA LYS A 36 16.64 -18.00 -7.63
C LYS A 36 16.04 -18.41 -6.29
N LEU A 37 15.72 -17.44 -5.43
CA LEU A 37 15.13 -17.70 -4.13
C LEU A 37 13.69 -18.17 -4.29
N THR A 38 13.24 -19.04 -3.40
CA THR A 38 11.80 -19.24 -3.15
C THR A 38 11.20 -18.02 -2.45
N VAL A 39 9.88 -17.87 -2.51
CA VAL A 39 9.16 -16.81 -1.79
C VAL A 39 9.41 -16.90 -0.28
N ASP A 40 9.44 -18.11 0.29
CA ASP A 40 9.78 -18.33 1.72
C ASP A 40 11.22 -17.90 2.06
N GLU A 41 12.19 -18.16 1.20
CA GLU A 41 13.58 -17.71 1.40
C GLU A 41 13.69 -16.19 1.28
N TRP A 42 13.03 -15.58 0.30
CA TRP A 42 13.02 -14.13 0.13
C TRP A 42 12.35 -13.41 1.32
N ILE A 43 11.22 -13.92 1.85
CA ILE A 43 10.60 -13.37 3.07
C ILE A 43 11.57 -13.44 4.26
N LYS A 44 12.38 -14.52 4.36
CA LYS A 44 13.42 -14.62 5.39
C LYS A 44 14.51 -13.58 5.19
N ASP A 45 14.94 -13.32 3.95
CA ASP A 45 15.92 -12.27 3.65
C ASP A 45 15.37 -10.89 4.02
N GLU A 46 14.10 -10.58 3.71
CA GLU A 46 13.44 -9.34 4.15
C GLU A 46 13.36 -9.24 5.68
N SER A 47 13.17 -10.38 6.38
CA SER A 47 13.23 -10.43 7.85
C SER A 47 14.65 -10.18 8.39
N GLN A 48 15.70 -10.60 7.69
CA GLN A 48 17.08 -10.30 8.07
C GLN A 48 17.42 -8.83 7.85
N LYS A 49 16.88 -8.19 6.80
CA LYS A 49 17.00 -6.74 6.61
C LYS A 49 16.39 -5.97 7.78
N LEU A 50 15.21 -6.37 8.27
CA LEU A 50 14.62 -5.78 9.49
C LEU A 50 15.58 -5.87 10.67
N LYS A 51 16.08 -7.09 10.93
CA LYS A 51 16.98 -7.35 12.07
C LYS A 51 18.25 -6.51 11.98
N LYS A 52 18.80 -6.32 10.77
CA LYS A 52 19.95 -5.45 10.52
C LYS A 52 19.62 -3.99 10.81
N ASN A 53 18.49 -3.47 10.31
CA ASN A 53 18.06 -2.10 10.61
C ASN A 53 17.85 -1.87 12.11
N ASN A 54 17.35 -2.89 12.83
CA ASN A 54 17.13 -2.81 14.27
C ASN A 54 18.42 -2.77 15.11
N LEU A 55 19.60 -3.02 14.52
CA LEU A 55 20.89 -2.82 15.18
C LEU A 55 21.24 -1.34 15.36
N TYR A 56 20.66 -0.47 14.53
CA TYR A 56 20.91 0.97 14.59
C TYR A 56 19.97 1.64 15.59
N LYS A 57 20.53 2.57 16.35
CA LYS A 57 19.79 3.39 17.29
C LYS A 57 18.96 4.43 16.52
N PRO A 58 17.65 4.53 16.76
CA PRO A 58 16.83 5.63 16.24
C PRO A 58 17.36 7.00 16.69
N VAL A 59 17.18 8.00 15.84
CA VAL A 59 17.50 9.41 16.15
C VAL A 59 16.51 9.95 17.18
N GLN A 60 15.22 9.60 17.03
CA GLN A 60 14.13 9.97 17.92
C GLN A 60 13.46 8.75 18.55
N CYS A 61 12.75 8.99 19.66
CA CYS A 61 11.98 7.99 20.38
C CYS A 61 10.94 7.30 19.47
N ILE A 62 10.91 5.97 19.47
CA ILE A 62 9.94 5.20 18.67
C ILE A 62 8.54 5.26 19.30
N GLU A 63 8.50 5.39 20.63
CA GLU A 63 7.32 5.46 21.47
C GLU A 63 6.41 6.62 21.05
N ASP A 64 7.00 7.71 20.53
CA ASP A 64 6.22 8.84 20.03
C ASP A 64 5.22 8.44 18.93
N PHE A 65 5.58 7.49 18.06
CA PHE A 65 4.70 6.97 17.01
C PHE A 65 3.87 5.78 17.50
N THR A 66 4.45 4.86 18.28
CA THR A 66 3.71 3.68 18.75
C THR A 66 2.57 4.05 19.70
N ASP A 67 2.74 5.09 20.52
CA ASP A 67 1.69 5.58 21.42
C ASP A 67 0.53 6.20 20.63
N ILE A 68 0.83 6.94 19.56
CA ILE A 68 -0.19 7.51 18.67
C ILE A 68 -0.98 6.40 17.98
N ALA A 69 -0.30 5.36 17.49
CA ALA A 69 -0.95 4.20 16.87
C ALA A 69 -1.76 3.39 17.89
N ALA A 70 -1.26 3.19 19.11
CA ALA A 70 -1.97 2.51 20.18
C ALA A 70 -3.25 3.30 20.56
N GLU A 71 -3.16 4.63 20.68
CA GLU A 71 -4.33 5.48 20.94
C GLU A 71 -5.37 5.37 19.81
N TYR A 72 -4.93 5.47 18.55
CA TYR A 72 -5.80 5.30 17.38
C TYR A 72 -6.58 3.97 17.42
N VAL A 73 -5.93 2.90 17.84
CA VAL A 73 -6.54 1.57 17.98
C VAL A 73 -7.42 1.49 19.22
N ARG A 74 -7.02 2.12 20.34
CA ARG A 74 -7.80 2.15 21.58
C ARG A 74 -9.18 2.75 21.36
N GLU A 75 -9.25 3.85 20.61
CA GLU A 75 -10.50 4.53 20.26
C GLU A 75 -11.46 3.64 19.44
N ARG A 76 -10.95 2.59 18.77
CA ARG A 76 -11.71 1.76 17.83
C ARG A 76 -11.97 0.33 18.32
N LEU A 77 -11.00 -0.29 19.00
CA LEU A 77 -11.04 -1.70 19.42
C LEU A 77 -10.92 -1.88 20.95
N GLY A 78 -10.40 -0.89 21.67
CA GLY A 78 -10.22 -0.94 23.11
C GLY A 78 -8.78 -1.16 23.56
N LEU A 79 -8.59 -1.25 24.88
CA LEU A 79 -7.27 -1.21 25.53
C LEU A 79 -6.38 -2.40 25.15
N LYS A 80 -6.95 -3.59 25.03
CA LYS A 80 -6.19 -4.81 24.76
C LYS A 80 -5.49 -4.74 23.40
N GLU A 81 -6.25 -4.42 22.35
CA GLU A 81 -5.75 -4.33 20.97
C GLU A 81 -4.77 -3.16 20.82
N ALA A 82 -4.94 -2.08 21.59
CA ALA A 82 -3.99 -0.97 21.64
C ALA A 82 -2.63 -1.40 22.18
N GLU A 83 -2.60 -2.15 23.30
CA GLU A 83 -1.36 -2.71 23.85
C GLU A 83 -0.69 -3.71 22.88
N GLU A 84 -1.49 -4.53 22.20
CA GLU A 84 -1.01 -5.48 21.20
C GLU A 84 -0.38 -4.75 20.00
N ILE A 85 -0.98 -3.67 19.53
CA ILE A 85 -0.42 -2.85 18.44
C ILE A 85 0.87 -2.16 18.86
N GLY A 86 0.94 -1.59 20.06
CA GLY A 86 2.18 -1.02 20.59
C GLY A 86 3.31 -2.06 20.64
N LYS A 87 3.01 -3.28 21.13
CA LYS A 87 3.97 -4.40 21.14
C LYS A 87 4.42 -4.80 19.73
N ALA A 88 3.49 -4.89 18.77
CA ALA A 88 3.82 -5.26 17.41
C ALA A 88 4.70 -4.20 16.72
N LEU A 89 4.37 -2.91 16.88
CA LEU A 89 5.14 -1.81 16.30
C LEU A 89 6.53 -1.65 16.93
N SER A 90 6.76 -2.16 18.14
CA SER A 90 8.11 -2.20 18.74
C SER A 90 9.10 -3.07 17.97
N LEU A 91 8.61 -3.95 17.07
CA LEU A 91 9.44 -4.69 16.11
C LEU A 91 10.03 -3.80 15.00
N ARG A 92 9.59 -2.53 14.90
CA ARG A 92 10.09 -1.51 13.97
C ARG A 92 9.93 -1.87 12.49
N ALA A 93 8.82 -2.52 12.14
CA ALA A 93 8.47 -2.82 10.76
C ALA A 93 7.10 -2.25 10.41
N LEU A 94 7.01 -1.58 9.26
CA LEU A 94 5.79 -0.99 8.74
C LEU A 94 5.49 -1.55 7.35
N HIS A 95 4.33 -2.19 7.20
CA HIS A 95 3.78 -2.49 5.89
C HIS A 95 3.20 -1.22 5.29
N THR A 96 3.73 -0.77 4.16
CA THR A 96 3.45 0.54 3.57
C THR A 96 3.05 0.44 2.10
N ALA A 97 2.76 -0.77 1.63
CA ALA A 97 2.33 -1.01 0.26
C ALA A 97 0.84 -0.72 0.03
N ASP A 98 0.04 -0.71 1.10
CA ASP A 98 -1.40 -0.78 0.98
C ASP A 98 -2.06 0.59 0.84
N HIS A 99 -3.09 0.61 0.01
CA HIS A 99 -3.99 1.73 -0.13
C HIS A 99 -5.25 1.53 0.70
N LEU A 100 -5.77 2.61 1.29
CA LEU A 100 -6.98 2.55 2.11
C LEU A 100 -8.17 2.06 1.28
N GLY A 101 -8.77 0.93 1.67
CA GLY A 101 -9.86 0.29 0.95
C GLY A 101 -9.42 -0.65 -0.19
N GLY A 102 -8.11 -0.76 -0.44
CA GLY A 102 -7.50 -1.60 -1.48
C GLY A 102 -7.37 -3.09 -1.15
N PHE A 103 -8.04 -3.57 -0.09
CA PHE A 103 -7.91 -4.93 0.47
C PHE A 103 -8.24 -6.06 -0.52
N TYR A 104 -8.87 -5.72 -1.63
CA TYR A 104 -9.35 -6.67 -2.64
C TYR A 104 -8.37 -6.85 -3.80
N SER A 105 -7.40 -5.95 -3.96
CA SER A 105 -6.32 -6.18 -4.92
C SER A 105 -5.57 -7.44 -4.49
N SER A 106 -5.37 -8.35 -5.45
CA SER A 106 -4.64 -9.60 -5.21
C SER A 106 -3.22 -9.34 -4.72
N GLN A 107 -2.60 -8.24 -5.18
CA GLN A 107 -1.27 -7.81 -4.78
C GLN A 107 -1.22 -7.39 -3.31
N SER A 108 -2.11 -6.48 -2.89
CA SER A 108 -2.21 -6.05 -1.47
C SER A 108 -2.54 -7.22 -0.56
N PHE A 109 -3.57 -8.00 -0.91
CA PHE A 109 -4.00 -9.13 -0.11
C PHE A 109 -2.90 -10.18 0.11
N GLN A 110 -2.17 -10.57 -0.94
CA GLN A 110 -1.08 -11.54 -0.77
C GLN A 110 0.16 -10.92 -0.12
N GLY A 111 0.42 -9.63 -0.36
CA GLY A 111 1.46 -8.85 0.33
C GLY A 111 1.26 -8.81 1.85
N ASP A 112 0.02 -8.59 2.29
CA ASP A 112 -0.38 -8.64 3.71
C ASP A 112 -0.06 -10.00 4.35
N LEU A 113 -0.33 -11.10 3.64
CA LEU A 113 0.02 -12.45 4.10
C LEU A 113 1.53 -12.62 4.20
N PHE A 114 2.30 -12.15 3.23
CA PHE A 114 3.76 -12.24 3.27
C PHE A 114 4.35 -11.39 4.39
N PHE A 115 3.78 -10.21 4.66
CA PHE A 115 4.19 -9.38 5.78
C PHE A 115 3.87 -10.01 7.13
N ALA A 116 2.71 -10.66 7.27
CA ALA A 116 2.40 -11.46 8.44
C ALA A 116 3.45 -12.56 8.67
N ARG A 117 3.87 -13.26 7.60
CA ARG A 117 4.94 -14.28 7.65
C ARG A 117 6.29 -13.68 8.01
N LEU A 118 6.64 -12.50 7.49
CA LEU A 118 7.85 -11.77 7.85
C LEU A 118 7.88 -11.49 9.35
N LEU A 119 6.82 -10.90 9.91
CA LEU A 119 6.75 -10.59 11.34
C LEU A 119 6.79 -11.84 12.22
N LEU A 120 6.11 -12.92 11.83
CA LEU A 120 6.17 -14.20 12.53
C LEU A 120 7.57 -14.83 12.49
N GLY A 121 8.34 -14.59 11.43
CA GLY A 121 9.76 -14.99 11.31
C GLY A 121 10.71 -14.17 12.17
N VAL A 122 10.29 -12.97 12.58
CA VAL A 122 11.02 -12.08 13.48
C VAL A 122 10.68 -12.38 14.93
N SER A 123 9.38 -12.50 15.24
CA SER A 123 8.85 -12.85 16.56
C SER A 123 7.60 -13.71 16.42
N LYS A 124 7.67 -14.96 16.88
CA LYS A 124 6.52 -15.89 16.89
C LYS A 124 5.38 -15.41 17.80
N ASP A 125 5.73 -14.60 18.81
CA ASP A 125 4.81 -14.09 19.82
C ASP A 125 4.24 -12.72 19.46
N VAL A 126 4.45 -12.24 18.22
CA VAL A 126 3.80 -11.01 17.75
C VAL A 126 2.28 -11.15 17.91
N PRO A 127 1.61 -10.23 18.62
CA PRO A 127 0.19 -10.44 18.98
C PRO A 127 -0.74 -10.15 17.81
N VAL A 128 -0.42 -9.14 17.00
CA VAL A 128 -1.20 -8.64 15.86
C VAL A 128 -0.26 -8.16 14.75
N ILE A 129 -0.77 -8.04 13.53
CA ILE A 129 -0.02 -7.58 12.37
C ILE A 129 -0.48 -6.16 11.99
N PRO A 130 0.34 -5.12 12.20
CA PRO A 130 -0.02 -3.74 11.84
C PRO A 130 0.20 -3.50 10.34
N ILE A 131 -0.82 -3.02 9.65
CA ILE A 131 -0.76 -2.65 8.24
C ILE A 131 -1.00 -1.15 8.11
N LEU A 132 -0.03 -0.36 7.63
CA LEU A 132 -0.31 1.05 7.30
C LEU A 132 -0.94 1.13 5.92
N THR A 133 -2.10 1.80 5.86
CA THR A 133 -2.84 2.03 4.62
C THR A 133 -2.83 3.51 4.29
N TYR A 134 -2.38 3.85 3.08
CA TYR A 134 -2.35 5.22 2.58
C TYR A 134 -3.67 5.57 1.88
N GLY A 135 -4.35 6.59 2.38
CA GLY A 135 -5.61 7.09 1.85
C GLY A 135 -5.47 8.28 0.91
N CYS A 136 -4.26 8.84 0.72
CA CYS A 136 -3.95 9.88 -0.27
C CYS A 136 -3.92 9.33 -1.72
N VAL A 137 -4.91 8.51 -2.06
CA VAL A 137 -5.12 7.97 -3.41
C VAL A 137 -6.55 8.23 -3.85
N PRO A 138 -6.80 8.56 -5.12
CA PRO A 138 -8.15 8.68 -5.64
C PRO A 138 -8.92 7.37 -5.49
N LEU A 139 -10.24 7.46 -5.30
CA LEU A 139 -11.10 6.28 -5.22
C LEU A 139 -10.97 5.35 -6.46
N ILE A 140 -10.63 5.91 -7.63
CA ILE A 140 -10.44 5.17 -8.89
C ILE A 140 -9.00 4.72 -9.16
N SER A 141 -8.13 4.74 -8.16
CA SER A 141 -6.79 4.14 -8.27
C SER A 141 -6.85 2.65 -8.68
N SER A 142 -5.72 2.08 -9.10
CA SER A 142 -5.61 0.68 -9.53
C SER A 142 -6.04 -0.32 -8.45
N THR A 143 -5.73 -0.03 -7.18
CA THR A 143 -6.21 -0.81 -6.02
C THR A 143 -7.70 -0.67 -5.70
N TYR A 144 -8.39 0.27 -6.36
CA TYR A 144 -9.84 0.43 -6.38
C TYR A 144 -10.52 0.64 -5.02
N ALA A 145 -10.06 1.63 -4.26
CA ALA A 145 -10.69 2.07 -3.01
C ALA A 145 -12.20 2.42 -3.14
N ARG A 146 -12.70 2.63 -4.36
CA ARG A 146 -14.12 2.85 -4.68
C ARG A 146 -15.03 1.66 -4.35
N GLY A 147 -14.51 0.45 -4.19
CA GLY A 147 -15.35 -0.71 -3.95
C GLY A 147 -14.56 -2.00 -3.75
N ILE A 148 -15.02 -3.07 -4.41
CA ILE A 148 -14.43 -4.40 -4.28
C ILE A 148 -13.98 -4.94 -5.65
N ILE A 149 -12.99 -5.81 -5.65
CA ILE A 149 -12.46 -6.50 -6.85
C ILE A 149 -12.67 -8.01 -6.68
N THR A 150 -13.07 -8.69 -7.76
CA THR A 150 -13.09 -10.16 -7.84
C THR A 150 -12.42 -10.64 -9.12
N TYR A 151 -11.75 -11.77 -9.06
CA TYR A 151 -10.95 -12.34 -10.15
C TYR A 151 -11.57 -13.66 -10.62
N THR A 152 -12.57 -13.59 -11.52
CA THR A 152 -13.34 -14.76 -11.95
C THR A 152 -13.35 -15.03 -13.45
N GLU A 153 -12.79 -14.12 -14.24
CA GLU A 153 -12.81 -14.13 -15.71
C GLU A 153 -11.40 -13.93 -16.27
N THR A 154 -11.17 -14.36 -17.51
CA THR A 154 -9.88 -14.26 -18.23
C THR A 154 -9.73 -12.99 -19.05
N CYS A 155 -10.73 -12.11 -19.10
CA CYS A 155 -10.67 -10.87 -19.88
C CYS A 155 -10.30 -9.65 -19.04
N GLU A 156 -10.77 -9.59 -17.79
CA GLU A 156 -10.48 -8.52 -16.83
C GLU A 156 -10.87 -8.93 -15.41
N ALA A 157 -10.33 -8.24 -14.41
CA ALA A 157 -10.85 -8.30 -13.04
C ALA A 157 -12.18 -7.54 -12.95
N LEU A 158 -13.16 -8.11 -12.26
CA LEU A 158 -14.47 -7.49 -12.09
C LEU A 158 -14.42 -6.47 -10.93
N HIS A 159 -14.60 -5.21 -11.29
CA HIS A 159 -14.65 -4.08 -10.35
C HIS A 159 -16.09 -3.73 -9.97
N ILE A 160 -16.41 -3.81 -8.69
CA ILE A 160 -17.75 -3.59 -8.15
C ILE A 160 -17.74 -2.31 -7.30
N PRO A 161 -18.26 -1.19 -7.82
CA PRO A 161 -18.24 0.07 -7.09
C PRO A 161 -19.27 0.10 -5.97
N ILE A 162 -18.82 0.44 -4.77
CA ILE A 162 -19.69 0.83 -3.65
C ILE A 162 -20.03 2.31 -3.79
N PHE A 163 -19.02 3.15 -4.00
CA PHE A 163 -19.20 4.59 -4.18
C PHE A 163 -19.64 4.95 -5.62
N PRO A 164 -20.41 6.03 -5.79
CA PRO A 164 -20.83 6.53 -7.10
C PRO A 164 -19.64 6.97 -7.98
N LYS A 165 -19.91 7.26 -9.27
CA LYS A 165 -18.89 7.71 -10.24
C LYS A 165 -18.43 9.16 -10.01
N LYS A 166 -19.13 9.93 -9.17
CA LYS A 166 -18.66 11.24 -8.71
C LYS A 166 -18.82 11.30 -7.20
N PRO A 167 -17.81 11.75 -6.44
CA PRO A 167 -16.51 12.28 -6.90
C PRO A 167 -15.42 11.18 -6.97
N THR A 168 -15.11 10.64 -8.16
CA THR A 168 -14.06 9.60 -8.29
C THR A 168 -12.64 10.10 -8.03
N GLY A 169 -12.40 11.40 -8.21
CA GLY A 169 -11.12 12.04 -7.92
C GLY A 169 -10.91 12.31 -6.42
N ALA A 170 -11.94 12.18 -5.58
CA ALA A 170 -11.79 12.33 -4.14
C ALA A 170 -10.82 11.28 -3.61
N ILE A 171 -9.99 11.68 -2.65
CA ILE A 171 -9.07 10.76 -1.99
C ILE A 171 -9.77 9.97 -0.89
N ALA A 172 -9.33 8.74 -0.69
CA ALA A 172 -9.97 7.79 0.20
C ALA A 172 -10.00 8.29 1.67
N THR A 173 -8.94 8.92 2.17
CA THR A 173 -8.86 9.47 3.54
C THR A 173 -9.92 10.55 3.87
N LEU A 174 -10.32 11.33 2.85
CA LEU A 174 -11.31 12.40 3.00
C LEU A 174 -12.72 11.99 2.59
N THR A 175 -12.91 10.74 2.17
CA THR A 175 -14.20 10.26 1.68
C THR A 175 -15.12 9.94 2.86
N LYS A 176 -16.39 10.37 2.74
CA LYS A 176 -17.45 10.01 3.68
C LYS A 176 -17.71 8.51 3.62
N GLY A 177 -18.05 7.91 4.76
CA GLY A 177 -18.47 6.53 4.86
C GLY A 177 -19.65 6.22 3.93
N PHE A 178 -19.70 4.99 3.42
CA PHE A 178 -20.83 4.49 2.67
C PHE A 178 -22.04 4.26 3.60
N ASP A 179 -23.24 4.34 3.02
CA ASP A 179 -24.49 4.02 3.71
C ASP A 179 -25.07 2.68 3.26
N ARG A 180 -26.13 2.24 3.96
CA ARG A 180 -26.88 1.01 3.66
C ARG A 180 -27.37 0.97 2.21
N GLY A 181 -27.80 2.10 1.67
CA GLY A 181 -28.32 2.21 0.30
C GLY A 181 -27.23 1.96 -0.75
N LEU A 182 -26.04 2.54 -0.55
CA LEU A 182 -24.87 2.33 -1.41
C LEU A 182 -24.45 0.87 -1.42
N VAL A 183 -24.31 0.26 -0.24
CA VAL A 183 -23.93 -1.15 -0.08
C VAL A 183 -24.95 -2.08 -0.75
N THR A 184 -26.24 -1.87 -0.48
CA THR A 184 -27.32 -2.72 -1.04
C THR A 184 -27.34 -2.63 -2.56
N ARG A 185 -27.24 -1.42 -3.13
CA ARG A 185 -27.16 -1.23 -4.59
C ARG A 185 -25.90 -1.84 -5.19
N ALA A 186 -24.76 -1.77 -4.50
CA ALA A 186 -23.52 -2.40 -4.96
C ALA A 186 -23.68 -3.92 -5.01
N ARG A 187 -24.15 -4.53 -3.93
CA ARG A 187 -24.44 -5.97 -3.83
C ARG A 187 -25.37 -6.43 -4.96
N ASP A 188 -26.52 -5.79 -5.10
CA ASP A 188 -27.56 -6.26 -6.04
C ASP A 188 -27.11 -6.12 -7.51
N ARG A 189 -26.24 -5.14 -7.83
CA ARG A 189 -25.61 -5.01 -9.15
C ARG A 189 -24.46 -5.99 -9.37
N ALA A 190 -23.76 -6.38 -8.31
CA ALA A 190 -22.58 -7.25 -8.37
C ALA A 190 -22.95 -8.72 -8.61
N LEU A 191 -23.89 -9.23 -7.81
CA LEU A 191 -24.19 -10.67 -7.77
C LEU A 191 -24.58 -11.27 -9.13
N PRO A 192 -25.34 -10.58 -10.03
CA PRO A 192 -25.63 -11.11 -11.35
C PRO A 192 -24.41 -11.22 -12.27
N LYS A 193 -23.35 -10.43 -12.04
CA LYS A 193 -22.15 -10.37 -12.89
C LYS A 193 -21.09 -11.41 -12.54
N ILE A 194 -21.15 -11.97 -11.33
CA ILE A 194 -20.18 -12.97 -10.88
C ILE A 194 -20.64 -14.34 -11.37
N SER A 195 -19.90 -14.92 -12.31
CA SER A 195 -20.21 -16.23 -12.90
C SER A 195 -19.95 -17.40 -11.94
N ARG A 196 -18.94 -17.27 -11.07
CA ARG A 196 -18.47 -18.35 -10.20
C ARG A 196 -19.29 -18.42 -8.91
N TYR A 197 -19.98 -19.55 -8.72
CA TYR A 197 -20.93 -19.74 -7.61
C TYR A 197 -20.32 -19.52 -6.22
N LEU A 198 -19.15 -20.11 -5.94
CA LEU A 198 -18.52 -19.99 -4.62
C LEU A 198 -18.05 -18.56 -4.35
N VAL A 199 -17.39 -17.91 -5.30
CA VAL A 199 -16.99 -16.49 -5.19
C VAL A 199 -18.22 -15.60 -5.01
N LYS A 200 -19.29 -15.81 -5.79
CA LYS A 200 -20.56 -15.10 -5.65
C LYS A 200 -21.19 -15.28 -4.25
N LYS A 201 -21.10 -16.49 -3.68
CA LYS A 201 -21.57 -16.79 -2.32
C LYS A 201 -20.78 -15.98 -1.30
N GLU A 202 -19.45 -15.92 -1.42
CA GLU A 202 -18.59 -15.17 -0.52
C GLU A 202 -18.77 -13.66 -0.63
N VAL A 203 -18.92 -13.14 -1.85
CA VAL A 203 -19.28 -11.73 -2.06
C VAL A 203 -20.62 -11.40 -1.39
N LYS A 204 -21.65 -12.23 -1.59
CA LYS A 204 -22.96 -12.05 -0.94
C LYS A 204 -22.84 -12.09 0.59
N ARG A 205 -22.07 -13.06 1.10
CA ARG A 205 -21.84 -13.25 2.52
C ARG A 205 -21.19 -12.02 3.14
N LEU A 206 -20.11 -11.53 2.52
CA LEU A 206 -19.36 -10.38 3.01
C LEU A 206 -20.18 -9.08 2.99
N PHE A 207 -20.97 -8.85 1.93
CA PHE A 207 -21.91 -7.73 1.92
C PHE A 207 -22.90 -7.80 3.09
N ASN A 208 -23.49 -8.97 3.35
CA ASN A 208 -24.53 -9.12 4.35
C ASN A 208 -24.01 -9.14 5.79
N GLU A 209 -22.87 -9.79 6.03
CA GLU A 209 -22.33 -10.03 7.37
C GLU A 209 -21.30 -9.01 7.82
N LEU A 210 -20.69 -8.26 6.88
CA LEU A 210 -19.65 -7.27 7.19
C LEU A 210 -20.10 -5.86 6.80
N TYR A 211 -20.32 -5.59 5.51
CA TYR A 211 -20.65 -4.22 5.06
C TYR A 211 -22.00 -3.69 5.56
N LEU A 212 -22.97 -4.56 5.81
CA LEU A 212 -24.31 -4.16 6.27
C LEU A 212 -24.46 -4.17 7.80
N ARG A 213 -23.38 -4.38 8.56
CA ARG A 213 -23.40 -4.27 10.03
C ARG A 213 -23.65 -2.83 10.46
N GLU A 214 -24.53 -2.65 11.44
CA GLU A 214 -24.94 -1.32 11.90
C GLU A 214 -23.80 -0.54 12.57
N ASP A 215 -22.91 -1.22 13.28
CA ASP A 215 -21.74 -0.58 13.90
C ASP A 215 -20.81 0.04 12.84
N ILE A 216 -20.58 -0.64 11.71
CA ILE A 216 -19.80 -0.10 10.59
C ILE A 216 -20.57 1.01 9.86
N LEU A 217 -21.85 0.81 9.58
CA LEU A 217 -22.67 1.81 8.87
C LEU A 217 -22.88 3.10 9.68
N SER A 218 -22.72 3.05 11.00
CA SER A 218 -22.81 4.22 11.88
C SER A 218 -21.58 5.13 11.84
N LEU A 219 -20.45 4.65 11.29
CA LEU A 219 -19.22 5.43 11.18
C LEU A 219 -19.33 6.46 10.05
N ASP A 220 -18.98 7.71 10.34
CA ASP A 220 -19.14 8.82 9.39
C ASP A 220 -18.07 8.83 8.28
N ARG A 221 -16.87 8.30 8.55
CA ARG A 221 -15.74 8.35 7.62
C ARG A 221 -15.47 7.00 6.98
N PHE A 222 -15.09 7.02 5.69
CA PHE A 222 -14.70 5.81 4.98
C PHE A 222 -13.47 5.11 5.58
N PRO A 223 -12.38 5.82 5.99
CA PRO A 223 -11.27 5.20 6.71
C PRO A 223 -11.66 4.38 7.93
N ASP A 224 -12.60 4.88 8.73
CA ASP A 224 -13.06 4.17 9.92
C ASP A 224 -13.85 2.91 9.54
N GLN A 225 -14.64 2.94 8.46
CA GLN A 225 -15.29 1.73 7.93
C GLN A 225 -14.28 0.74 7.35
N ALA A 226 -13.28 1.24 6.60
CA ALA A 226 -12.25 0.44 5.97
C ALA A 226 -11.40 -0.31 7.00
N PHE A 227 -11.10 0.31 8.14
CA PHE A 227 -10.45 -0.30 9.31
C PHE A 227 -11.13 -1.63 9.70
N PHE A 228 -12.44 -1.60 9.94
CA PHE A 228 -13.19 -2.78 10.39
C PHE A 228 -13.43 -3.78 9.27
N ILE A 229 -13.57 -3.31 8.02
CA ILE A 229 -13.72 -4.19 6.86
C ILE A 229 -12.45 -5.01 6.63
N GLY A 230 -11.28 -4.36 6.56
CA GLY A 230 -10.00 -5.04 6.34
C GLY A 230 -9.76 -6.11 7.42
N LYS A 231 -9.90 -5.73 8.69
CA LYS A 231 -9.81 -6.67 9.82
C LYS A 231 -10.81 -7.83 9.69
N GLY A 232 -12.07 -7.52 9.39
CA GLY A 232 -13.15 -8.52 9.28
C GLY A 232 -13.01 -9.48 8.10
N ILE A 233 -12.28 -9.11 7.05
CA ILE A 233 -11.90 -10.02 5.95
C ILE A 233 -10.81 -10.98 6.46
N MET A 234 -9.74 -10.45 7.04
CA MET A 234 -8.58 -11.25 7.44
C MET A 234 -8.87 -12.21 8.60
N ASP A 235 -9.77 -11.81 9.53
CA ASP A 235 -10.23 -12.69 10.62
C ASP A 235 -11.00 -13.93 10.12
N ARG A 236 -11.40 -13.98 8.84
CA ARG A 236 -12.06 -15.16 8.23
C ARG A 236 -11.07 -16.19 7.69
N ILE A 237 -9.76 -15.87 7.65
CA ILE A 237 -8.69 -16.74 7.14
C ILE A 237 -7.51 -16.86 8.14
N PRO A 238 -7.76 -17.11 9.43
CA PRO A 238 -6.71 -17.13 10.45
C PRO A 238 -5.62 -18.17 10.17
N GLN A 239 -5.93 -19.24 9.42
CA GLN A 239 -4.96 -20.26 9.04
C GLN A 239 -3.86 -19.73 8.09
N LEU A 240 -4.08 -18.60 7.41
CA LEU A 240 -3.11 -18.00 6.50
C LEU A 240 -2.23 -16.94 7.18
N THR A 241 -2.66 -16.42 8.33
CA THR A 241 -1.99 -15.35 9.08
C THR A 241 -1.27 -15.85 10.33
N GLY A 242 -1.14 -17.17 10.51
CA GLY A 242 -0.62 -17.77 11.74
C GLY A 242 -1.51 -17.51 12.96
N GLY A 243 -2.81 -17.38 12.74
CA GLY A 243 -3.82 -17.07 13.76
C GLY A 243 -3.82 -15.62 14.24
N LYS A 244 -3.09 -14.71 13.57
CA LYS A 244 -2.99 -13.31 13.96
C LYS A 244 -4.02 -12.45 13.25
N SER A 245 -4.61 -11.50 13.97
CA SER A 245 -5.43 -10.45 13.36
C SER A 245 -4.54 -9.42 12.68
N LEU A 246 -4.98 -8.94 11.52
CA LEU A 246 -4.41 -7.78 10.84
C LEU A 246 -5.19 -6.53 11.23
N ILE A 247 -4.48 -5.47 11.60
CA ILE A 247 -5.07 -4.18 11.99
C ILE A 247 -4.57 -3.13 11.00
N TYR A 248 -5.50 -2.58 10.24
CA TYR A 248 -5.24 -1.58 9.20
C TYR A 248 -5.29 -0.19 9.80
N LEU A 249 -4.22 0.58 9.65
CA LEU A 249 -4.00 1.87 10.28
C LEU A 249 -3.96 2.97 9.21
N GLU A 250 -4.79 4.01 9.36
CA GLU A 250 -4.79 5.15 8.43
C GLU A 250 -3.50 5.97 8.60
N ALA A 251 -2.62 5.88 7.59
CA ALA A 251 -1.32 6.54 7.59
C ALA A 251 -1.44 8.06 7.82
N GLU A 252 -2.30 8.73 7.05
CA GLU A 252 -2.40 10.19 7.07
C GLU A 252 -2.85 10.73 8.43
N GLU A 253 -3.73 10.03 9.15
CA GLU A 253 -4.16 10.43 10.49
C GLU A 253 -3.05 10.26 11.52
N LEU A 254 -2.34 9.12 11.49
CA LEU A 254 -1.23 8.86 12.41
C LEU A 254 -0.09 9.87 12.19
N PHE A 255 0.28 10.13 10.94
CA PHE A 255 1.36 11.05 10.61
C PHE A 255 0.98 12.51 10.86
N ALA A 256 -0.27 12.91 10.63
CA ALA A 256 -0.74 14.25 11.03
C ALA A 256 -0.62 14.45 12.55
N LYS A 257 -1.05 13.47 13.36
CA LYS A 257 -0.90 13.50 14.82
C LYS A 257 0.57 13.58 15.23
N LEU A 258 1.46 12.85 14.56
CA LEU A 258 2.90 12.86 14.83
C LEU A 258 3.53 14.22 14.48
N ILE A 259 3.17 14.81 13.34
CA ILE A 259 3.65 16.13 12.93
C ILE A 259 3.20 17.20 13.91
N ILE A 260 1.93 17.20 14.33
CA ILE A 260 1.41 18.15 15.32
C ILE A 260 2.23 18.05 16.62
N LYS A 261 2.49 16.83 17.09
CA LYS A 261 3.31 16.58 18.29
C LYS A 261 4.75 17.09 18.13
N ASP A 262 5.37 16.89 16.98
CA ASP A 262 6.71 17.41 16.69
C ASP A 262 6.71 18.95 16.54
N MET A 263 5.64 19.55 16.00
CA MET A 263 5.49 21.00 15.86
C MET A 263 5.28 21.75 17.19
N ASP A 264 4.78 21.08 18.22
CA ASP A 264 4.64 21.65 19.57
C ASP A 264 6.00 21.77 20.30
N ARG A 265 7.03 21.07 19.81
CA ARG A 265 8.39 21.09 20.36
C ARG A 265 9.31 21.86 19.42
N LYS A 266 9.65 23.11 19.78
CA LYS A 266 10.53 23.96 18.94
C LYS A 266 11.94 23.40 18.70
N ASN A 267 12.36 22.45 19.52
CA ASN A 267 13.62 21.72 19.40
C ASN A 267 13.44 20.32 18.76
N SER A 268 12.29 20.03 18.16
CA SER A 268 12.16 18.82 17.35
C SER A 268 12.92 19.00 16.04
N ILE A 269 13.47 17.89 15.53
CA ILE A 269 14.22 17.89 14.27
C ILE A 269 13.34 18.37 13.11
N LEU A 270 12.07 17.95 13.08
CA LEU A 270 11.13 18.41 12.07
C LEU A 270 10.93 19.94 12.12
N TYR A 271 10.76 20.51 13.32
CA TYR A 271 10.64 21.95 13.50
C TYR A 271 11.92 22.68 13.08
N GLU A 272 13.09 22.19 13.47
CA GLU A 272 14.34 22.82 13.07
C GLU A 272 14.55 22.82 11.55
N LEU A 273 14.23 21.71 10.87
CA LEU A 273 14.43 21.55 9.44
C LEU A 273 13.41 22.32 8.58
N LEU A 274 12.12 22.27 8.92
CA LEU A 274 11.08 22.97 8.14
C LEU A 274 11.23 24.49 8.15
N PHE A 275 11.90 25.04 9.16
CA PHE A 275 12.10 26.48 9.33
C PHE A 275 13.54 26.91 9.01
N ASN A 276 14.41 25.99 8.57
CA ASN A 276 15.77 26.30 8.14
C ASN A 276 15.80 26.62 6.63
N VAL A 277 15.99 27.90 6.31
CA VAL A 277 16.02 28.40 4.92
C VAL A 277 17.05 27.67 4.06
N SER A 278 18.25 27.40 4.58
CA SER A 278 19.30 26.70 3.84
C SER A 278 18.93 25.26 3.53
N TYR A 279 18.27 24.57 4.46
CA TYR A 279 17.77 23.21 4.24
C TYR A 279 16.62 23.18 3.24
N VAL A 280 15.65 24.10 3.37
CA VAL A 280 14.53 24.24 2.42
C VAL A 280 15.04 24.52 1.01
N LYS A 281 15.99 25.44 0.85
CA LYS A 281 16.67 25.68 -0.42
C LYS A 281 17.26 24.39 -0.99
N ARG A 282 17.96 23.63 -0.16
CA ARG A 282 18.59 22.38 -0.59
C ARG A 282 17.57 21.33 -1.02
N LEU A 283 16.40 21.24 -0.36
CA LEU A 283 15.30 20.38 -0.81
C LEU A 283 14.69 20.81 -2.16
N ASN A 284 14.75 22.10 -2.51
CA ASN A 284 14.32 22.59 -3.81
C ASN A 284 15.35 22.30 -4.93
N ASP A 285 16.63 22.18 -4.58
CA ASP A 285 17.72 21.87 -5.52
C ASP A 285 17.89 20.37 -5.79
N LEU A 286 17.27 19.50 -4.98
CA LEU A 286 17.39 18.04 -5.09
C LEU A 286 16.12 17.43 -5.67
N TYR A 287 16.27 16.67 -6.75
CA TYR A 287 15.18 16.12 -7.54
C TYR A 287 15.13 14.59 -7.43
N ASP A 288 13.92 14.04 -7.27
CA ASP A 288 13.70 12.59 -7.26
C ASP A 288 13.79 11.96 -8.66
N LEU A 289 13.62 10.64 -8.71
CA LEU A 289 13.62 9.86 -9.95
C LEU A 289 12.54 10.29 -10.97
N GLU A 290 11.49 11.00 -10.53
CA GLU A 290 10.42 11.53 -11.37
C GLU A 290 10.65 13.01 -11.76
N GLY A 291 11.79 13.59 -11.37
CA GLY A 291 12.13 14.98 -11.67
C GLY A 291 11.35 15.98 -10.83
N ARG A 292 10.92 15.62 -9.63
CA ARG A 292 10.25 16.52 -8.67
C ARG A 292 11.22 16.95 -7.57
N PRO A 293 11.21 18.22 -7.16
CA PRO A 293 12.01 18.64 -6.02
C PRO A 293 11.52 17.97 -4.73
N LEU A 294 12.42 17.60 -3.83
CA LEU A 294 12.04 16.96 -2.55
C LEU A 294 11.13 17.85 -1.71
N ALA A 295 11.26 19.18 -1.82
CA ALA A 295 10.38 20.15 -1.15
C ALA A 295 8.89 20.00 -1.54
N SER A 296 8.59 19.39 -2.68
CA SER A 296 7.23 19.12 -3.17
C SER A 296 6.63 17.78 -2.70
N LEU A 297 7.40 17.02 -1.91
CA LEU A 297 7.03 15.70 -1.39
C LEU A 297 6.73 15.73 0.11
N LEU A 298 6.58 16.92 0.71
CA LEU A 298 6.33 17.07 2.14
C LEU A 298 4.84 16.98 2.47
N PHE A 299 4.03 17.75 1.76
CA PHE A 299 2.60 17.88 2.01
C PHE A 299 1.81 17.84 0.70
N ARG A 300 0.57 17.37 0.78
CA ARG A 300 -0.45 17.55 -0.27
C ARG A 300 -1.52 18.50 0.22
N GLY A 301 -1.97 19.39 -0.64
CA GLY A 301 -3.16 20.21 -0.40
C GLY A 301 -4.41 19.46 -0.83
N CYS A 302 -5.54 19.74 -0.19
CA CYS A 302 -6.83 19.12 -0.51
C CYS A 302 -7.86 20.19 -0.87
N ASP A 303 -8.57 20.02 -1.99
CA ASP A 303 -9.61 20.94 -2.43
C ASP A 303 -10.99 20.62 -1.85
N GLU A 304 -11.99 21.46 -2.17
CA GLU A 304 -13.37 21.29 -1.70
C GLU A 304 -14.02 20.00 -2.21
N GLU A 305 -13.61 19.53 -3.40
CA GLU A 305 -14.02 18.25 -3.98
C GLU A 305 -13.25 17.05 -3.39
N LYS A 306 -12.40 17.30 -2.37
CA LYS A 306 -11.59 16.30 -1.67
C LYS A 306 -10.55 15.64 -2.57
N ARG A 307 -10.12 16.32 -3.63
CA ARG A 307 -9.01 15.90 -4.49
C ARG A 307 -7.73 16.49 -3.94
N TYR A 308 -6.62 15.77 -4.08
CA TYR A 308 -5.32 16.31 -3.68
C TYR A 308 -4.67 17.12 -4.80
N PHE A 309 -3.74 17.99 -4.42
CA PHE A 309 -2.82 18.68 -5.31
C PHE A 309 -1.46 18.86 -4.63
N ILE A 310 -0.42 19.15 -5.43
CA ILE A 310 0.95 19.25 -4.96
C ILE A 310 1.18 20.61 -4.27
N LEU A 311 1.81 20.58 -3.10
CA LEU A 311 2.34 21.75 -2.41
C LEU A 311 3.87 21.64 -2.36
N SER A 312 4.57 22.71 -2.72
CA SER A 312 6.02 22.85 -2.61
C SER A 312 6.37 23.79 -1.46
N LEU A 313 7.35 23.41 -0.64
CA LEU A 313 7.88 24.26 0.42
C LEU A 313 8.94 25.23 -0.13
N GLU A 314 8.66 26.52 -0.02
CA GLU A 314 9.51 27.59 -0.54
C GLU A 314 10.39 28.22 0.55
N GLU A 315 11.53 28.82 0.16
CA GLU A 315 12.54 29.39 1.06
C GLU A 315 12.02 30.50 2.00
N ASP A 316 10.93 31.17 1.61
CA ASP A 316 10.29 32.23 2.39
C ASP A 316 9.31 31.70 3.44
N GLY A 317 9.22 30.38 3.61
CA GLY A 317 8.38 29.74 4.62
C GLY A 317 6.90 29.66 4.22
N TYR A 318 6.64 29.39 2.94
CA TYR A 318 5.29 29.14 2.43
C TYR A 318 5.22 27.82 1.67
N LEU A 319 4.12 27.10 1.86
CA LEU A 319 3.69 26.02 0.97
C LEU A 319 2.92 26.64 -0.20
N ARG A 320 3.37 26.41 -1.43
CA ARG A 320 2.72 26.91 -2.64
C ARG A 320 2.31 25.79 -3.57
N GLY A 321 1.17 25.94 -4.21
CA GLY A 321 0.68 24.96 -5.17
C GLY A 321 -0.44 25.51 -6.05
N ARG A 322 -0.98 24.64 -6.89
CA ARG A 322 -2.10 24.96 -7.77
C ARG A 322 -3.18 23.89 -7.62
N LYS A 323 -4.41 24.32 -7.31
CA LYS A 323 -5.58 23.45 -7.29
C LYS A 323 -5.88 22.90 -8.69
N ASN A 324 -6.73 21.89 -8.75
CA ASN A 324 -7.14 21.25 -10.00
C ASN A 324 -7.95 22.17 -10.94
N ASP A 325 -8.54 23.24 -10.43
CA ASP A 325 -9.22 24.29 -11.21
C ASP A 325 -8.28 25.40 -11.70
N GLY A 326 -7.00 25.36 -11.31
CA GLY A 326 -5.99 26.33 -11.69
C GLY A 326 -5.73 27.44 -10.66
N GLU A 327 -6.50 27.53 -9.57
CA GLU A 327 -6.30 28.51 -8.51
C GLU A 327 -4.97 28.28 -7.78
N THR A 328 -4.18 29.34 -7.60
CA THR A 328 -2.96 29.30 -6.79
C THR A 328 -3.30 29.30 -5.31
N VAL A 329 -2.61 28.45 -4.54
CA VAL A 329 -2.74 28.37 -3.09
C VAL A 329 -1.40 28.69 -2.44
N GLU A 330 -1.44 29.49 -1.38
CA GLU A 330 -0.30 29.79 -0.53
C GLU A 330 -0.69 29.59 0.95
N ILE A 331 0.11 28.82 1.67
CA ILE A 331 -0.10 28.52 3.09
C ILE A 331 1.18 28.84 3.85
N SER A 332 1.11 29.74 4.84
CA SER A 332 2.28 30.08 5.66
C SER A 332 2.67 28.92 6.56
N VAL A 333 3.97 28.59 6.55
CA VAL A 333 4.60 27.55 7.37
C VAL A 333 4.87 28.15 8.74
N LYS A 334 3.81 28.34 9.52
CA LYS A 334 3.87 28.65 10.96
C LYS A 334 3.28 27.48 11.71
N SER A 335 3.87 27.14 12.86
CA SER A 335 3.45 25.98 13.65
C SER A 335 1.93 25.94 13.88
N GLU A 336 1.32 27.05 14.31
CA GLU A 336 -0.13 27.11 14.53
C GLU A 336 -0.97 26.93 13.25
N ILE A 337 -0.50 27.48 12.12
CA ILE A 337 -1.21 27.37 10.84
C ILE A 337 -1.12 25.94 10.31
N LEU A 338 0.06 25.32 10.35
CA LEU A 338 0.21 23.92 9.92
C LEU A 338 -0.64 22.98 10.78
N LYS A 339 -0.63 23.17 12.10
CA LYS A 339 -1.47 22.39 13.02
C LYS A 339 -2.95 22.54 12.68
N GLU A 340 -3.43 23.76 12.50
CA GLU A 340 -4.81 24.03 12.08
C GLU A 340 -5.15 23.32 10.77
N LYS A 341 -4.31 23.47 9.74
CA LYS A 341 -4.56 22.88 8.41
C LYS A 341 -4.51 21.36 8.39
N LEU A 342 -3.66 20.73 9.21
CA LEU A 342 -3.63 19.28 9.41
C LEU A 342 -4.89 18.79 10.13
N LEU A 343 -5.34 19.49 11.17
CA LEU A 343 -6.57 19.16 11.90
C LEU A 343 -7.82 19.28 11.02
N GLN A 344 -7.85 20.32 10.16
CA GLN A 344 -8.91 20.53 9.17
C GLN A 344 -8.80 19.62 7.94
N ARG A 345 -7.68 18.91 7.79
CA ARG A 345 -7.32 18.08 6.62
C ARG A 345 -7.36 18.83 5.30
N GLU A 346 -7.01 20.10 5.35
CA GLU A 346 -6.76 20.92 4.16
C GLU A 346 -5.36 20.65 3.61
N ILE A 347 -4.44 20.23 4.48
CA ILE A 347 -3.17 19.62 4.09
C ILE A 347 -3.05 18.24 4.74
N ILE A 348 -2.36 17.34 4.07
CA ILE A 348 -2.04 16.00 4.56
C ILE A 348 -0.56 15.70 4.34
N PRO A 349 0.08 14.92 5.22
CA PRO A 349 1.45 14.49 5.01
C PRO A 349 1.55 13.59 3.78
N ASP A 350 2.59 13.80 2.99
CA ASP A 350 2.90 12.93 1.86
C ASP A 350 3.83 11.78 2.29
N VAL A 351 4.04 10.80 1.40
CA VAL A 351 4.78 9.57 1.68
C VAL A 351 6.23 9.85 2.07
N TYR A 352 6.90 10.81 1.42
CA TYR A 352 8.28 11.17 1.77
C TYR A 352 8.37 11.73 3.19
N LEU A 353 7.49 12.65 3.60
CA LEU A 353 7.46 13.15 4.97
C LEU A 353 7.13 12.04 5.97
N SER A 354 6.20 11.16 5.64
CA SER A 354 5.83 10.00 6.46
C SER A 354 7.02 9.06 6.70
N TRP A 355 7.77 8.76 5.62
CA TRP A 355 9.02 7.99 5.70
C TRP A 355 10.10 8.73 6.47
N PHE A 356 10.28 10.04 6.26
CA PHE A 356 11.26 10.82 7.01
C PHE A 356 10.99 10.75 8.52
N LEU A 357 9.73 10.93 8.95
CA LEU A 357 9.38 10.93 10.37
C LEU A 357 9.52 9.57 11.06
N THR A 358 9.25 8.49 10.35
CA THR A 358 9.23 7.15 10.97
C THR A 358 10.41 6.28 10.54
N GLY A 359 10.67 6.19 9.24
CA GLY A 359 11.81 5.46 8.71
C GLY A 359 13.12 6.12 9.09
N PHE A 360 13.32 7.37 8.71
CA PHE A 360 14.60 8.07 8.90
C PHE A 360 14.85 8.45 10.37
N LEU A 361 13.90 9.13 11.03
CA LEU A 361 14.10 9.62 12.40
C LEU A 361 13.86 8.54 13.47
N ARG A 362 12.89 7.65 13.29
CA ARG A 362 12.52 6.64 14.29
C ARG A 362 12.98 5.22 13.93
N GLY A 363 13.69 5.07 12.80
CA GLY A 363 14.35 3.83 12.41
C GLY A 363 13.39 2.68 12.12
N PHE A 364 12.17 2.95 11.65
CA PHE A 364 11.27 1.89 11.16
C PHE A 364 11.71 1.40 9.78
N SER A 365 11.66 0.09 9.56
CA SER A 365 11.83 -0.48 8.22
C SER A 365 10.51 -0.41 7.46
N PHE A 366 10.57 0.03 6.21
CA PHE A 366 9.41 0.17 5.33
C PHE A 366 9.35 -1.02 4.37
N TYR A 367 8.18 -1.62 4.25
CA TYR A 367 7.91 -2.75 3.36
C TYR A 367 6.82 -2.35 2.39
N GLY A 368 7.26 -1.91 1.22
CA GLY A 368 6.40 -1.33 0.21
C GLY A 368 6.06 -2.25 -0.96
N GLY A 369 5.32 -1.67 -1.89
CA GLY A 369 5.16 -2.20 -3.23
C GLY A 369 6.35 -1.88 -4.13
N VAL A 370 6.23 -2.29 -5.40
CA VAL A 370 7.33 -2.32 -6.36
C VAL A 370 7.94 -0.96 -6.73
N PHE A 371 7.16 0.12 -6.60
CA PHE A 371 7.66 1.49 -6.82
C PHE A 371 8.44 1.99 -5.62
N GLN A 372 7.97 1.69 -4.41
CA GLN A 372 8.55 2.19 -3.17
C GLN A 372 9.96 1.65 -2.93
N SER A 373 10.21 0.39 -3.26
CA SER A 373 11.53 -0.22 -3.19
C SER A 373 12.54 0.40 -4.18
N CYS A 374 12.08 1.19 -5.15
CA CYS A 374 12.93 1.95 -6.07
C CYS A 374 13.18 3.38 -5.57
N TYR A 375 12.14 4.13 -5.18
CA TYR A 375 12.30 5.55 -4.82
C TYR A 375 12.81 5.78 -3.40
N LEU A 376 12.50 4.93 -2.41
CA LEU A 376 12.95 5.18 -1.02
C LEU A 376 14.47 5.15 -0.84
N PRO A 377 15.22 4.21 -1.44
CA PRO A 377 16.68 4.24 -1.37
C PRO A 377 17.29 5.50 -2.00
N ASP A 378 16.64 6.05 -3.02
CA ASP A 378 17.06 7.30 -3.67
C ASP A 378 16.76 8.51 -2.80
N TRP A 379 15.52 8.63 -2.31
CA TRP A 379 15.14 9.65 -1.33
C TRP A 379 16.02 9.63 -0.09
N HIS A 380 16.42 8.44 0.39
CA HIS A 380 17.36 8.32 1.49
C HIS A 380 18.69 9.00 1.20
N LYS A 381 19.31 8.70 0.05
CA LYS A 381 20.58 9.32 -0.36
C LYS A 381 20.46 10.84 -0.49
N LEU A 382 19.41 11.31 -1.15
CA LEU A 382 19.17 12.74 -1.34
C LEU A 382 18.92 13.45 0.00
N THR A 383 18.24 12.80 0.95
CA THR A 383 18.03 13.33 2.31
C THR A 383 19.35 13.47 3.06
N LEU A 384 20.22 12.45 3.02
CA LEU A 384 21.55 12.50 3.63
C LEU A 384 22.41 13.62 3.01
N GLU A 385 22.36 13.77 1.69
CA GLU A 385 23.03 14.85 0.97
C GLU A 385 22.53 16.23 1.41
N ALA A 386 21.21 16.40 1.54
CA ALA A 386 20.61 17.64 2.02
C ALA A 386 21.08 17.99 3.43
N LEU A 387 21.03 17.01 4.35
CA LEU A 387 21.43 17.19 5.75
C LEU A 387 22.92 17.57 5.87
N ARG A 388 23.80 16.83 5.21
CA ARG A 388 25.26 17.10 5.21
C ARG A 388 25.58 18.48 4.64
N SER A 389 24.94 18.85 3.52
CA SER A 389 25.13 20.18 2.89
C SER A 389 24.75 21.33 3.83
N CYS A 390 23.86 21.08 4.79
CA CYS A 390 23.35 22.07 5.73
C CYS A 390 23.95 21.94 7.14
N GLY A 391 24.99 21.11 7.33
CA GLY A 391 25.71 20.98 8.59
C GLY A 391 25.12 19.96 9.58
N TYR A 392 24.07 19.23 9.21
CA TYR A 392 23.44 18.20 10.05
C TYR A 392 24.13 16.84 9.92
N TYR A 393 25.46 16.80 10.12
CA TYR A 393 26.28 15.59 9.94
C TYR A 393 25.88 14.47 10.90
N ASP A 394 25.75 14.76 12.20
CA ASP A 394 25.38 13.75 13.21
C ASP A 394 24.04 13.07 12.90
N LEU A 395 23.09 13.84 12.37
CA LEU A 395 21.78 13.35 11.96
C LEU A 395 21.89 12.44 10.73
N ALA A 396 22.68 12.85 9.73
CA ALA A 396 22.91 12.04 8.54
C ALA A 396 23.62 10.72 8.89
N ASP A 397 24.69 10.78 9.68
CA ASP A 397 25.51 9.63 10.02
C ASP A 397 24.74 8.60 10.88
N SER A 398 23.81 9.07 11.72
CA SER A 398 22.94 8.20 12.52
C SER A 398 21.96 7.37 11.67
N ALA A 399 21.62 7.84 10.47
CA ALA A 399 20.64 7.19 9.59
C ALA A 399 21.24 6.54 8.34
N GLU A 400 22.50 6.83 8.00
CA GLU A 400 23.14 6.43 6.73
C GLU A 400 23.04 4.94 6.41
N ASN A 401 23.09 4.09 7.44
CA ASN A 401 23.17 2.64 7.27
C ASN A 401 21.82 1.92 7.22
N TYR A 402 20.70 2.64 7.33
CA TYR A 402 19.38 2.04 7.17
C TYR A 402 19.14 1.57 5.72
N ASP A 403 18.62 0.35 5.58
CA ASP A 403 18.16 -0.20 4.32
C ASP A 403 16.66 0.07 4.14
N PHE A 404 16.31 0.94 3.19
CA PHE A 404 14.93 1.26 2.81
C PHE A 404 14.50 0.63 1.48
N SER A 405 15.14 -0.47 1.08
CA SER A 405 14.77 -1.25 -0.11
C SER A 405 13.69 -2.31 0.14
N GLY A 406 13.08 -2.31 1.32
CA GLY A 406 12.11 -3.32 1.74
C GLY A 406 10.93 -3.41 0.77
N TYR A 407 10.66 -4.63 0.33
CA TYR A 407 9.66 -4.96 -0.68
C TYR A 407 8.88 -6.17 -0.19
N ILE A 408 7.55 -6.11 -0.24
CA ILE A 408 6.72 -7.23 0.23
C ILE A 408 5.46 -7.45 -0.64
N SER A 409 5.00 -6.42 -1.35
CA SER A 409 3.76 -6.45 -2.12
C SER A 409 4.05 -6.42 -3.63
N GLY A 410 3.91 -7.58 -4.28
CA GLY A 410 4.16 -7.74 -5.71
C GLY A 410 4.27 -9.21 -6.18
N PRO A 411 5.03 -10.10 -5.50
CA PRO A 411 4.98 -11.52 -5.84
C PRO A 411 3.55 -12.05 -5.66
N ILE A 412 3.12 -12.98 -6.50
CA ILE A 412 1.84 -13.69 -6.35
C ILE A 412 2.12 -15.19 -6.31
N VAL A 413 1.52 -15.90 -5.34
CA VAL A 413 1.67 -17.36 -5.20
C VAL A 413 0.36 -18.13 -5.25
N MET A 414 -0.78 -17.44 -5.18
CA MET A 414 -2.10 -18.04 -5.29
C MET A 414 -2.82 -17.56 -6.54
N LEU A 415 -3.27 -18.52 -7.35
CA LEU A 415 -4.08 -18.32 -8.54
C LEU A 415 -5.46 -18.96 -8.37
N TYR A 416 -6.45 -18.42 -9.08
CA TYR A 416 -7.81 -18.94 -9.15
C TYR A 416 -8.12 -19.49 -10.55
N ASP A 417 -8.67 -20.71 -10.61
CA ASP A 417 -9.02 -21.36 -11.88
C ASP A 417 -10.34 -20.79 -12.45
N THR A 418 -10.26 -20.23 -13.65
CA THR A 418 -11.43 -19.74 -14.41
C THR A 418 -11.90 -20.77 -15.45
N VAL A 419 -11.40 -22.00 -15.43
CA VAL A 419 -11.59 -23.05 -16.45
C VAL A 419 -10.84 -22.75 -17.75
N GLU A 420 -10.90 -21.52 -18.25
CA GLU A 420 -10.21 -21.09 -19.49
C GLU A 420 -8.79 -20.58 -19.23
N GLY A 421 -8.48 -20.19 -18.00
CA GLY A 421 -7.18 -19.70 -17.58
C GLY A 421 -7.03 -19.74 -16.05
N ALA A 422 -5.96 -19.12 -15.56
CA ALA A 422 -5.73 -18.92 -14.14
C ALA A 422 -5.39 -17.45 -13.91
N VAL A 423 -6.11 -16.81 -12.99
CA VAL A 423 -5.95 -15.38 -12.64
C VAL A 423 -5.46 -15.25 -11.21
N ASN A 424 -4.97 -14.08 -10.79
CA ASN A 424 -4.57 -13.91 -9.40
C ASN A 424 -5.75 -14.13 -8.45
N ALA A 425 -5.50 -14.72 -7.28
CA ALA A 425 -6.49 -14.87 -6.25
C ALA A 425 -6.45 -13.69 -5.28
N GLY A 426 -7.58 -12.97 -5.16
CA GLY A 426 -7.82 -12.00 -4.09
C GLY A 426 -8.53 -12.65 -2.89
N PRO A 427 -9.03 -11.85 -1.93
CA PRO A 427 -9.65 -12.37 -0.72
C PRO A 427 -10.90 -13.21 -1.00
N PHE A 428 -11.71 -12.88 -2.03
CA PHE A 428 -12.92 -13.66 -2.32
C PHE A 428 -12.63 -15.03 -2.92
N GLU A 429 -11.64 -15.10 -3.82
CA GLU A 429 -11.20 -16.37 -4.41
C GLU A 429 -10.62 -17.29 -3.33
N VAL A 430 -9.85 -16.72 -2.41
CA VAL A 430 -9.29 -17.44 -1.26
C VAL A 430 -10.37 -17.87 -0.27
N LEU A 431 -11.33 -17.00 0.07
CA LEU A 431 -12.48 -17.35 0.93
C LEU A 431 -13.40 -18.39 0.28
N ALA A 432 -13.48 -18.43 -1.04
CA ALA A 432 -14.29 -19.40 -1.76
C ALA A 432 -13.67 -20.81 -1.73
N LYS A 433 -12.35 -20.89 -1.65
CA LYS A 433 -11.57 -22.15 -1.68
C LYS A 433 -11.08 -22.59 -0.30
N MET A 434 -10.89 -21.65 0.62
CA MET A 434 -10.41 -21.86 1.99
C MET A 434 -9.21 -22.82 2.04
N PRO A 435 -8.07 -22.47 1.42
CA PRO A 435 -6.89 -23.33 1.49
C PRO A 435 -6.48 -23.54 2.95
N GLU A 436 -6.06 -24.77 3.25
CA GLU A 436 -5.43 -25.11 4.52
C GLU A 436 -4.05 -24.44 4.64
N GLU A 437 -3.56 -24.28 5.87
CA GLU A 437 -2.25 -23.67 6.13
C GLU A 437 -1.12 -24.40 5.37
N GLU A 438 -1.11 -25.74 5.38
CA GLU A 438 -0.10 -26.53 4.66
C GLU A 438 -0.11 -26.25 3.15
N ARG A 439 -1.31 -26.12 2.57
CA ARG A 439 -1.45 -25.77 1.14
C ARG A 439 -0.87 -24.39 0.86
N PHE A 440 -1.16 -23.40 1.70
CA PHE A 440 -0.57 -22.07 1.56
C PHE A 440 0.96 -22.08 1.71
N LEU A 441 1.49 -22.78 2.72
CA LEU A 441 2.94 -22.93 2.90
C LEU A 441 3.61 -23.61 1.72
N SER A 442 2.92 -24.53 1.03
CA SER A 442 3.43 -25.14 -0.20
C SER A 442 3.56 -24.13 -1.35
N PHE A 443 2.67 -23.14 -1.45
CA PHE A 443 2.77 -22.07 -2.44
C PHE A 443 3.96 -21.15 -2.20
N LEU A 444 4.41 -20.98 -0.96
CA LEU A 444 5.59 -20.18 -0.64
C LEU A 444 6.90 -20.85 -1.10
N LYS A 445 6.86 -22.11 -1.56
CA LYS A 445 8.00 -22.80 -2.17
C LYS A 445 8.18 -22.49 -3.65
N THR A 446 7.26 -21.74 -4.25
CA THR A 446 7.43 -21.17 -5.59
C THR A 446 8.64 -20.23 -5.62
N ASP A 447 9.42 -20.29 -6.71
CA ASP A 447 10.53 -19.37 -6.92
C ASP A 447 10.04 -17.94 -7.18
N ILE A 448 10.83 -16.96 -6.76
CA ILE A 448 10.47 -15.53 -6.83
C ILE A 448 10.23 -15.09 -8.27
N ARG A 449 10.97 -15.64 -9.24
CA ARG A 449 10.75 -15.34 -10.65
C ARG A 449 9.35 -15.79 -11.07
N SER A 450 8.96 -17.03 -10.82
CA SER A 450 7.62 -17.54 -11.10
C SER A 450 6.53 -16.74 -10.37
N ALA A 451 6.79 -16.32 -9.12
CA ALA A 451 5.87 -15.48 -8.38
C ALA A 451 5.65 -14.09 -9.01
N HIS A 452 6.69 -13.51 -9.61
CA HIS A 452 6.57 -12.27 -10.37
C HIS A 452 5.95 -12.47 -11.75
N GLU A 453 6.23 -13.59 -12.42
CA GLU A 453 5.56 -13.98 -13.67
C GLU A 453 4.03 -14.14 -13.44
N MET A 454 3.61 -14.71 -12.30
CA MET A 454 2.20 -14.74 -11.89
C MET A 454 1.64 -13.35 -11.56
N GLY A 455 2.44 -12.44 -11.00
CA GLY A 455 2.06 -11.05 -10.70
C GLY A 455 1.93 -10.13 -11.92
N MET A 456 2.19 -10.64 -13.14
CA MET A 456 2.18 -9.83 -14.36
C MET A 456 0.86 -9.13 -14.65
N PHE A 457 -0.27 -9.62 -14.12
CA PHE A 457 -1.54 -8.91 -14.25
C PHE A 457 -1.48 -7.50 -13.66
N GLU A 458 -0.92 -7.38 -12.47
CA GLU A 458 -0.84 -6.14 -11.71
C GLU A 458 0.32 -5.28 -12.24
N PHE A 459 1.50 -5.87 -12.45
CA PHE A 459 2.67 -5.15 -12.96
C PHE A 459 2.46 -4.56 -14.36
N TYR A 460 1.88 -5.33 -15.28
CA TYR A 460 1.60 -4.82 -16.63
C TYR A 460 0.53 -3.73 -16.58
N ASN A 461 -0.45 -3.88 -15.68
CA ASN A 461 -1.50 -2.90 -15.52
C ASN A 461 -0.97 -1.55 -15.02
N ASP A 462 -0.04 -1.58 -14.07
CA ASP A 462 0.46 -0.39 -13.37
C ASP A 462 1.65 0.28 -14.06
N LEU A 463 2.54 -0.49 -14.70
CA LEU A 463 3.77 0.04 -15.30
C LEU A 463 3.64 0.45 -16.76
N ILE A 464 2.63 -0.05 -17.46
CA ILE A 464 2.42 0.22 -18.88
C ILE A 464 1.19 1.10 -19.03
N SER A 465 1.34 2.24 -19.70
CA SER A 465 0.23 3.16 -19.94
C SER A 465 -0.82 2.53 -20.86
N SER A 466 -2.08 2.94 -20.72
CA SER A 466 -3.21 2.29 -21.39
C SER A 466 -3.08 2.27 -22.92
N GLU A 467 -2.52 3.33 -23.51
CA GLU A 467 -2.25 3.42 -24.94
C GLU A 467 -1.14 2.50 -25.44
N ASN A 468 -0.29 1.98 -24.53
CA ASN A 468 0.81 1.08 -24.85
C ASN A 468 0.53 -0.38 -24.47
N LYS A 469 -0.63 -0.68 -23.86
CA LYS A 469 -1.01 -2.05 -23.50
C LYS A 469 -1.34 -2.85 -24.76
N SER A 470 -0.78 -4.04 -24.86
CA SER A 470 -1.06 -4.97 -25.97
C SER A 470 -2.52 -5.45 -25.91
N GLU A 471 -3.19 -5.59 -27.05
CA GLU A 471 -4.54 -6.16 -27.08
C GLU A 471 -4.56 -7.60 -26.55
N GLY A 472 -5.59 -7.98 -25.79
CA GLY A 472 -5.74 -9.33 -25.23
C GLY A 472 -4.72 -9.72 -24.16
N TRP A 473 -3.91 -8.78 -23.67
CA TRP A 473 -2.82 -9.04 -22.71
C TRP A 473 -3.28 -9.83 -21.48
N TYR A 474 -4.43 -9.49 -20.90
CA TYR A 474 -4.95 -10.13 -19.69
C TYR A 474 -5.26 -11.62 -19.93
N GLU A 475 -5.90 -11.93 -21.07
CA GLU A 475 -6.22 -13.30 -21.45
C GLU A 475 -4.97 -14.13 -21.74
N SER A 476 -3.99 -13.54 -22.41
CA SER A 476 -2.71 -14.21 -22.66
C SER A 476 -1.97 -14.55 -21.36
N ILE A 477 -1.94 -13.62 -20.38
CA ILE A 477 -1.37 -13.90 -19.05
C ILE A 477 -2.17 -14.99 -18.34
N ALA A 478 -3.50 -14.99 -18.43
CA ALA A 478 -4.33 -16.00 -17.77
C ALA A 478 -4.09 -17.42 -18.29
N ARG A 479 -3.99 -17.58 -19.61
CA ARG A 479 -3.69 -18.90 -20.21
C ARG A 479 -2.26 -19.34 -19.92
N TYR A 480 -1.30 -18.42 -20.03
CA TYR A 480 0.10 -18.67 -19.66
C TYR A 480 0.22 -19.14 -18.21
N SER A 481 -0.47 -18.45 -17.29
CA SER A 481 -0.43 -18.78 -15.87
C SER A 481 -1.02 -20.16 -15.59
N LYS A 482 -2.11 -20.52 -16.27
CA LYS A 482 -2.70 -21.87 -16.15
C LYS A 482 -1.77 -22.97 -16.64
N ALA A 483 -1.13 -22.75 -17.80
CA ALA A 483 -0.24 -23.74 -18.39
C ALA A 483 1.03 -23.96 -17.55
N ARG A 484 1.57 -22.89 -16.95
CA ARG A 484 2.88 -22.90 -16.30
C ARG A 484 2.83 -23.09 -14.78
N PHE A 485 1.77 -22.62 -14.11
CA PHE A 485 1.69 -22.54 -12.66
C PHE A 485 0.49 -23.29 -12.08
N SER A 486 0.15 -24.45 -12.65
CA SER A 486 -0.97 -25.28 -12.18
C SER A 486 -0.84 -25.70 -10.70
N ALA A 487 0.38 -25.84 -10.20
CA ALA A 487 0.67 -26.14 -8.79
C ALA A 487 0.21 -25.03 -7.83
N ASN A 488 0.09 -23.79 -8.31
CA ASN A 488 -0.29 -22.58 -7.56
C ASN A 488 -1.79 -22.25 -7.63
N ILE A 489 -2.59 -23.10 -8.28
CA ILE A 489 -4.03 -22.94 -8.38
C ILE A 489 -4.71 -23.47 -7.10
N LEU A 490 -5.70 -22.70 -6.60
CA LEU A 490 -6.54 -22.99 -5.43
C LEU A 490 -7.61 -24.06 -5.64
#